data_AF-A0A6A6VWY8-F1
#
_entry.id   AF-A0A6A6VWY8-F1
#
_cell.length_a   1.000
_cell.length_b   1.000
_cell.length_c   1.000
_cell.angle_alpha   90.00
_cell.angle_beta   90.00
_cell.angle_gamma   90.00
#
_symmetry.space_group_name_H-M   'P 1'
#
loop_
_entity.id
_entity.type
_entity.pdbx_description
1 polymer ?
#
loop_
_entity_poly.entity_id
_entity_poly.type
_entity_poly.pdbx_seq_one_letter_code
_entity_poly.pdbx_strand_id
1 'polypeptide(L)'
;MCNGIGRPSQGGTIATLRTPTSSSSSTSYDILFTNTTDLSAPPQTCATFRTPSTESLHDCWLVIHHDGDLSVPHHARHTQPLYTFPVRLDRRNSMALPEALQLGVGGKGVVGRRMALVEGNGAMGWRGKVLAEGVIGWN
;
A
#
# COMPACT_ATOMS: atom_id res chain seq x y z
N MET A 1 -7.40 15.29 33.73
CA MET A 1 -8.40 14.36 33.19
C MET A 1 -8.89 14.96 31.87
N CYS A 2 -8.29 14.56 30.75
CA CYS A 2 -8.72 15.03 29.44
C CYS A 2 -9.85 14.12 28.94
N ASN A 3 -11.02 14.70 28.69
CA ASN A 3 -12.22 14.00 28.26
C ASN A 3 -12.00 13.35 26.89
N GLY A 4 -11.91 12.02 26.92
CA GLY A 4 -11.80 11.14 25.76
C GLY A 4 -13.11 11.06 24.97
N ILE A 5 -13.41 12.09 24.21
CA ILE A 5 -14.14 11.89 22.96
C ILE A 5 -13.09 11.40 21.96
N GLY A 6 -12.76 10.11 22.06
CA GLY A 6 -12.00 9.45 21.03
C GLY A 6 -12.70 9.74 19.71
N ARG A 7 -12.01 10.43 18.79
CA ARG A 7 -12.41 10.37 17.39
C ARG A 7 -12.60 8.89 17.12
N PRO A 8 -13.79 8.40 16.71
CA PRO A 8 -13.85 7.04 16.23
C PRO A 8 -12.84 7.00 15.10
N SER A 9 -11.74 6.27 15.28
CA SER A 9 -10.79 5.99 14.23
C SER A 9 -11.47 5.04 13.26
N GLN A 10 -12.52 5.52 12.58
CA GLN A 10 -12.96 5.02 11.29
C GLN A 10 -11.96 5.40 10.19
N GLY A 11 -10.89 6.15 10.55
CA GLY A 11 -9.77 6.50 9.69
C GLY A 11 -9.06 5.24 9.22
N GLY A 12 -9.36 4.85 7.98
CA GLY A 12 -8.54 3.88 7.28
C GLY A 12 -7.10 4.37 7.15
N THR A 13 -6.23 3.48 6.73
CA THR A 13 -4.85 3.83 6.41
C THR A 13 -4.75 4.06 4.91
N ILE A 14 -4.12 5.14 4.45
CA ILE A 14 -4.01 5.46 3.02
C ILE A 14 -2.56 5.54 2.58
N ALA A 15 -2.26 5.05 1.39
CA ALA A 15 -1.02 5.33 0.70
C ALA A 15 -1.31 6.21 -0.52
N THR A 16 -0.67 7.37 -0.58
CA THR A 16 -0.69 8.23 -1.77
C THR A 16 0.64 8.09 -2.49
N LEU A 17 0.61 7.39 -3.62
CA LEU A 17 1.78 7.10 -4.45
C LEU A 17 1.84 8.07 -5.62
N ARG A 18 3.05 8.53 -5.97
CA ARG A 18 3.29 9.37 -7.14
C ARG A 18 4.32 8.72 -8.04
N THR A 19 4.19 8.95 -9.34
CA THR A 19 5.23 8.55 -10.29
C THR A 19 6.56 9.24 -9.94
N PRO A 20 7.70 8.55 -10.10
CA PRO A 20 9.01 9.17 -9.93
C PRO A 20 9.17 10.41 -10.83
N THR A 21 9.89 11.42 -10.36
CA THR A 21 10.00 12.76 -10.99
C THR A 21 10.52 12.77 -12.43
N SER A 22 11.07 11.66 -12.93
CA SER A 22 11.56 11.50 -14.30
C SER A 22 10.48 11.14 -15.34
N SER A 23 9.22 10.92 -14.95
CA SER A 23 8.12 10.60 -15.88
C SER A 23 7.37 11.84 -16.37
N SER A 24 7.09 11.93 -17.68
CA SER A 24 6.36 13.04 -18.31
C SER A 24 4.86 13.11 -17.96
N SER A 25 4.29 12.06 -17.36
CA SER A 25 2.91 12.02 -16.87
C SER A 25 2.89 11.86 -15.34
N SER A 26 2.25 12.80 -14.63
CA SER A 26 2.06 12.71 -13.19
C SER A 26 0.83 11.85 -12.87
N THR A 27 1.02 10.54 -12.72
CA THR A 27 -0.04 9.65 -12.23
C THR A 27 0.08 9.52 -10.72
N SER A 28 -1.04 9.65 -10.02
CA SER A 28 -1.13 9.42 -8.58
C SER A 28 -2.06 8.25 -8.28
N TYR A 29 -1.66 7.41 -7.34
CA TYR A 29 -2.46 6.27 -6.88
C TYR A 29 -2.75 6.42 -5.39
N ASP A 30 -4.03 6.54 -5.06
CA ASP A 30 -4.49 6.51 -3.68
C ASP A 30 -5.02 5.11 -3.35
N ILE A 31 -4.44 4.47 -2.34
CA ILE A 31 -4.78 3.11 -1.92
C ILE A 31 -5.21 3.14 -0.46
N LEU A 32 -6.48 2.84 -0.21
CA LEU A 32 -7.05 2.78 1.13
C LEU A 32 -7.01 1.34 1.67
N PHE A 33 -6.45 1.17 2.85
CA PHE A 33 -6.45 -0.06 3.62
C PHE A 33 -7.49 0.00 4.73
N THR A 34 -8.36 -1.01 4.76
CA THR A 34 -9.36 -1.19 5.81
C THR A 34 -9.33 -2.62 6.33
N ASN A 35 -9.40 -2.79 7.65
CA ASN A 35 -9.58 -4.10 8.24
C ASN A 35 -11.06 -4.43 8.31
N THR A 36 -11.43 -5.65 7.93
CA THR A 36 -12.79 -6.14 8.09
C THR A 36 -13.09 -6.33 9.58
N THR A 37 -14.22 -5.79 10.04
CA THR A 37 -14.65 -5.85 11.44
C THR A 37 -15.62 -7.01 11.72
N ASP A 38 -15.76 -7.95 10.78
CA ASP A 38 -16.61 -9.12 10.97
C ASP A 38 -15.92 -10.08 11.96
N LEU A 39 -16.49 -10.18 13.17
CA LEU A 39 -16.00 -11.03 14.24
C LEU A 39 -16.16 -12.53 13.93
N SER A 40 -16.91 -12.88 12.88
CA SER A 40 -17.18 -14.26 12.46
C SER A 40 -16.14 -14.81 11.49
N ALA A 41 -15.22 -13.97 11.00
CA ALA A 41 -14.21 -14.31 10.01
C ALA A 41 -12.79 -14.04 10.57
N PRO A 42 -11.75 -14.72 10.05
CA PRO A 42 -10.38 -14.36 10.38
C PRO A 42 -10.09 -12.90 9.97
N PRO A 43 -9.23 -12.18 10.72
CA PRO A 43 -8.85 -10.82 10.37
C PRO A 43 -8.36 -10.73 8.92
N GLN A 44 -8.88 -9.76 8.19
CA GLN A 44 -8.52 -9.53 6.80
C GLN A 44 -8.40 -8.02 6.54
N THR A 45 -7.44 -7.65 5.69
CA THR A 45 -7.29 -6.28 5.20
C THR A 45 -7.71 -6.23 3.73
N CYS A 46 -8.51 -5.23 3.39
CA CYS A 46 -8.85 -4.90 2.01
C CYS A 46 -8.07 -3.67 1.57
N ALA A 47 -7.47 -3.72 0.38
CA ALA A 47 -6.84 -2.59 -0.27
C ALA A 47 -7.74 -2.09 -1.41
N THR A 48 -8.19 -0.85 -1.35
CA THR A 48 -9.09 -0.21 -2.32
C THR A 48 -8.36 0.91 -3.06
N PHE A 49 -8.28 0.82 -4.38
CA PHE A 49 -7.66 1.80 -5.24
C PHE A 49 -8.67 2.90 -5.60
N ARG A 50 -8.44 4.12 -5.10
CA ARG A 50 -9.26 5.32 -5.34
C ARG A 50 -8.67 6.17 -6.47
N THR A 51 -8.37 5.55 -7.61
CA THR A 51 -7.65 6.20 -8.71
C THR A 51 -8.49 6.16 -9.99
N PRO A 52 -8.34 7.13 -10.92
CA PRO A 52 -9.17 7.24 -12.11
C PRO A 52 -9.04 6.07 -13.09
N SER A 53 -7.88 5.39 -13.11
CA SER A 53 -7.62 4.28 -14.02
C SER A 53 -6.76 3.20 -13.35
N THR A 54 -7.30 1.99 -13.32
CA THR A 54 -6.66 0.77 -12.79
C THR A 54 -6.48 -0.30 -13.87
N GLU A 55 -6.92 -0.03 -15.10
CA GLU A 55 -6.94 -0.98 -16.22
C GLU A 55 -5.54 -1.42 -16.65
N SER A 56 -4.50 -0.64 -16.34
CA SER A 56 -3.11 -0.99 -16.65
C SER A 56 -2.37 -1.67 -15.51
N LEU A 57 -3.04 -1.99 -14.39
CA LEU A 57 -2.40 -2.59 -13.20
C LEU A 57 -2.30 -4.11 -13.27
N HIS A 58 -2.36 -4.68 -14.48
CA HIS A 58 -2.05 -6.08 -14.72
C HIS A 58 -0.56 -6.34 -14.44
N ASP A 59 -0.23 -7.50 -13.86
CA ASP A 59 1.14 -7.89 -13.49
C ASP A 59 1.88 -6.86 -12.62
N CYS A 60 1.14 -6.15 -11.77
CA CYS A 60 1.69 -5.22 -10.79
C CYS A 60 1.78 -5.84 -9.39
N TRP A 61 2.63 -5.26 -8.56
CA TRP A 61 2.86 -5.65 -7.18
C TRP A 61 2.77 -4.44 -6.26
N LEU A 62 2.11 -4.62 -5.12
CA LEU A 62 2.21 -3.73 -3.98
C LEU A 62 3.36 -4.18 -3.10
N VAL A 63 4.27 -3.26 -2.80
CA VAL A 63 5.48 -3.54 -2.02
C VAL A 63 5.53 -2.55 -0.86
N ILE A 64 5.58 -3.05 0.38
CA ILE A 64 5.72 -2.23 1.59
C ILE A 64 7.11 -2.48 2.18
N HIS A 65 7.87 -1.42 2.41
CA HIS A 65 9.23 -1.49 2.95
C HIS A 65 9.26 -1.29 4.46
N HIS A 66 10.40 -1.58 5.08
CA HIS A 66 10.58 -1.41 6.52
C HIS A 66 10.66 0.06 6.95
N ASP A 67 11.15 0.93 6.08
CA ASP A 67 11.36 2.37 6.26
C ASP A 67 10.35 3.21 5.47
N GLY A 68 10.32 4.52 5.73
CA GLY A 68 9.53 5.53 4.99
C GLY A 68 10.37 6.50 4.15
N ASP A 69 11.65 6.19 3.94
CA ASP A 69 12.56 7.10 3.24
C ASP A 69 12.32 7.02 1.73
N LEU A 70 12.02 8.14 1.08
CA LEU A 70 11.86 8.22 -0.38
C LEU A 70 13.14 8.68 -1.09
N SER A 71 14.20 9.04 -0.35
CA SER A 71 15.45 9.54 -0.93
C SER A 71 16.30 8.45 -1.56
N VAL A 72 16.17 7.20 -1.10
CA VAL A 72 16.91 6.05 -1.61
C VAL A 72 16.13 5.36 -2.73
N PRO A 73 16.66 5.29 -3.96
CA PRO A 73 15.99 4.64 -5.09
C PRO A 73 15.65 3.18 -4.80
N HIS A 74 14.50 2.72 -5.27
CA HIS A 74 14.01 1.35 -5.04
C HIS A 74 14.99 0.26 -5.47
N HIS A 75 15.64 0.42 -6.63
CA HIS A 75 16.58 -0.55 -7.19
C HIS A 75 17.92 -0.62 -6.43
N ALA A 76 18.28 0.43 -5.69
CA ALA A 76 19.51 0.46 -4.90
C ALA A 76 19.35 -0.27 -3.55
N ARG A 77 18.16 -0.80 -3.26
CA ARG A 77 17.88 -1.49 -2.00
C ARG A 77 18.09 -2.99 -2.13
N HIS A 78 18.87 -3.53 -1.19
CA HIS A 78 19.16 -4.95 -1.08
C HIS A 78 18.33 -5.67 0.00
N THR A 79 17.50 -4.94 0.75
CA THR A 79 16.68 -5.49 1.82
C THR A 79 15.40 -6.10 1.27
N GLN A 80 15.02 -7.28 1.77
CA GLN A 80 13.70 -7.86 1.48
C GLN A 80 12.59 -6.90 1.96
N PRO A 81 11.50 -6.73 1.18
CA PRO A 81 10.36 -5.94 1.62
C PRO A 81 9.69 -6.59 2.83
N LEU A 82 8.98 -5.77 3.60
CA LEU A 82 8.18 -6.25 4.72
C LEU A 82 6.95 -7.00 4.22
N TYR A 83 6.29 -6.47 3.18
CA TYR A 83 5.12 -7.09 2.56
C TYR A 83 5.19 -6.96 1.04
N THR A 84 4.71 -7.99 0.35
CA THR A 84 4.58 -8.00 -1.12
C THR A 84 3.28 -8.68 -1.52
N PHE A 85 2.45 -8.00 -2.31
CA PHE A 85 1.17 -8.53 -2.78
C PHE A 85 1.04 -8.38 -4.29
N PRO A 86 0.70 -9.44 -5.03
CA PRO A 86 0.33 -9.29 -6.43
C PRO A 86 -0.99 -8.53 -6.52
N VAL A 87 -1.05 -7.49 -7.37
CA VAL A 87 -2.26 -6.70 -7.59
C VAL A 87 -3.29 -7.55 -8.32
N ARG A 88 -4.41 -7.81 -7.65
CA ARG A 88 -5.53 -8.61 -8.17
C ARG A 88 -6.85 -7.93 -7.85
N LEU A 89 -7.16 -6.89 -8.64
CA LEU A 89 -8.32 -6.05 -8.41
C LEU A 89 -9.61 -6.73 -8.88
N ASP A 90 -10.66 -6.56 -8.10
CA ASP A 90 -12.02 -6.90 -8.47
C ASP A 90 -12.70 -5.75 -9.26
N ARG A 91 -13.99 -5.92 -9.56
CA ARG A 91 -14.79 -4.89 -10.26
C ARG A 91 -14.95 -3.58 -9.49
N ARG A 92 -14.59 -3.55 -8.21
CA ARG A 92 -14.65 -2.36 -7.32
C ARG A 92 -13.27 -1.74 -7.11
N ASN A 93 -12.27 -2.13 -7.91
CA ASN A 93 -10.88 -1.71 -7.76
C ASN A 93 -10.33 -2.03 -6.37
N SER A 94 -10.76 -3.16 -5.80
CA SER A 94 -10.36 -3.59 -4.46
C SER A 94 -9.79 -5.01 -4.50
N MET A 95 -8.97 -5.32 -3.50
CA MET A 95 -8.44 -6.67 -3.31
C MET A 95 -8.32 -7.00 -1.83
N ALA A 96 -8.69 -8.24 -1.49
CA ALA A 96 -8.38 -8.79 -0.18
C ALA A 96 -6.89 -9.17 -0.14
N LEU A 97 -6.19 -8.73 0.90
CA LEU A 97 -4.80 -9.10 1.10
C LEU A 97 -4.71 -10.53 1.66
N PRO A 98 -3.67 -11.31 1.29
CA PRO A 98 -3.45 -12.66 1.81
C PRO A 98 -3.24 -12.71 3.32
N GLU A 99 -2.78 -11.61 3.93
CA GLU A 99 -2.61 -11.47 5.36
C GLU A 99 -3.17 -10.12 5.85
N ALA A 100 -3.61 -10.09 7.10
CA ALA A 100 -4.06 -8.86 7.73
C ALA A 100 -2.86 -7.97 8.09
N LEU A 101 -2.95 -6.70 7.69
CA LEU A 101 -1.98 -5.68 8.02
C LEU A 101 -2.27 -5.09 9.40
N GLN A 102 -1.20 -4.83 10.15
CA GLN A 102 -1.26 -3.97 11.32
C GLN A 102 -1.34 -2.51 10.84
N LEU A 103 -2.54 -1.93 10.84
CA LEU A 103 -2.79 -0.55 10.39
C LEU A 103 -2.39 0.50 11.46
N GLY A 104 -1.16 0.37 11.98
CA GLY A 104 -0.59 1.24 13.01
C GLY A 104 0.91 1.46 12.78
N VAL A 105 1.59 2.04 13.77
CA VAL A 105 3.04 2.34 13.72
C VAL A 105 3.88 1.25 14.41
N GLY A 106 5.15 1.14 14.00
CA GLY A 106 6.15 0.29 14.66
C GLY A 106 5.99 -1.21 14.42
N GLY A 107 7.03 -2.02 14.71
CA GLY A 107 6.97 -3.48 14.57
C GLY A 107 6.54 -3.94 13.17
N LYS A 108 5.36 -4.56 13.05
CA LYS A 108 4.74 -4.96 11.77
C LYS A 108 3.74 -3.91 11.22
N GLY A 109 3.57 -2.79 11.91
CA GLY A 109 2.72 -1.66 11.56
C GLY A 109 3.10 -0.98 10.25
N VAL A 110 2.14 -0.75 9.35
CA VAL A 110 2.42 -0.20 8.01
C VAL A 110 2.49 1.33 7.95
N VAL A 111 2.04 2.04 8.98
CA VAL A 111 2.00 3.51 8.99
C VAL A 111 3.41 4.09 9.14
N GLY A 112 3.72 5.11 8.33
CA GLY A 112 5.05 5.73 8.23
C GLY A 112 6.02 4.95 7.35
N ARG A 113 5.56 3.87 6.70
CA ARG A 113 6.37 3.07 5.78
C ARG A 113 6.15 3.48 4.34
N ARG A 114 7.19 3.30 3.55
CA ARG A 114 7.17 3.49 2.12
C ARG A 114 6.44 2.34 1.47
N MET A 115 5.63 2.69 0.49
CA MET A 115 4.95 1.76 -0.38
C MET A 115 5.32 2.06 -1.83
N ALA A 116 5.54 1.02 -2.62
CA ALA A 116 5.77 1.11 -4.05
C ALA A 116 4.77 0.24 -4.79
N LEU A 117 4.30 0.77 -5.92
CA LEU A 117 3.62 0.03 -6.96
C LEU A 117 4.66 -0.32 -8.02
N VAL A 118 4.86 -1.62 -8.26
CA VAL A 118 5.93 -2.14 -9.11
C VAL A 118 5.33 -2.98 -10.23
N GLU A 119 5.74 -2.71 -11.46
CA GLU A 119 5.45 -3.55 -12.62
C GLU A 119 6.43 -4.73 -12.64
N GLY A 120 5.92 -5.97 -12.65
CA GLY A 120 6.78 -7.14 -12.72
C GLY A 120 6.01 -8.47 -12.73
N ASN A 121 6.47 -9.40 -13.55
CA ASN A 121 5.87 -10.73 -13.67
C ASN A 121 6.52 -11.76 -12.71
N GLY A 122 5.78 -12.83 -12.41
CA GLY A 122 6.29 -13.98 -11.66
C GLY A 122 6.62 -13.71 -10.19
N ALA A 123 7.25 -14.69 -9.53
CA ALA A 123 7.43 -14.73 -8.07
C ALA A 123 8.34 -13.64 -7.49
N MET A 124 9.13 -12.95 -8.33
CA MET A 124 10.00 -11.84 -7.93
C MET A 124 9.61 -10.51 -8.59
N GLY A 125 8.35 -10.38 -9.04
CA GLY A 125 7.86 -9.18 -9.73
C GLY A 125 8.02 -7.88 -8.91
N TRP A 126 8.11 -7.97 -7.58
CA TRP A 126 8.39 -6.84 -6.69
C TRP A 126 9.77 -6.17 -6.91
N ARG A 127 10.69 -6.80 -7.64
CA ARG A 127 11.98 -6.24 -8.06
C ARG A 127 11.94 -5.53 -9.42
N GLY A 128 10.77 -5.46 -10.05
CA GLY A 128 10.60 -4.84 -11.35
C GLY A 128 10.64 -3.30 -11.31
N LYS A 129 10.03 -2.68 -12.31
CA LYS A 129 10.06 -1.22 -12.49
C LYS A 129 9.06 -0.56 -11.55
N VAL A 130 9.50 0.43 -10.78
CA VAL A 130 8.60 1.25 -9.96
C VAL A 130 7.75 2.13 -10.85
N LEU A 131 6.43 1.95 -10.76
CA LEU A 131 5.44 2.80 -11.40
C LEU A 131 5.15 4.03 -10.54
N ALA A 132 5.00 3.83 -9.24
CA ALA A 132 4.78 4.91 -8.29
C ALA A 132 5.27 4.52 -6.89
N GLU A 133 5.67 5.50 -6.08
CA GLU A 133 6.00 5.29 -4.68
C GLU A 133 5.48 6.43 -3.80
N GLY A 134 5.36 6.15 -2.51
CA GLY A 134 4.83 7.09 -1.53
C GLY A 134 4.90 6.51 -0.13
N VAL A 135 4.29 7.20 0.83
CA VAL A 135 4.29 6.81 2.23
C VAL A 135 2.86 6.52 2.68
N ILE A 136 2.73 5.50 3.51
CA ILE A 136 1.47 5.10 4.14
C ILE A 136 1.21 5.99 5.36
N GLY A 137 0.06 6.64 5.40
CA GLY A 137 -0.38 7.52 6.49
C GLY A 137 -1.79 7.20 6.97
N TRP A 138 -2.22 7.92 8.01
CA TRP A 138 -3.63 7.90 8.43
C TRP A 138 -4.47 8.80 7.52
N ASN A 139 -5.68 8.34 7.18
CA ASN A 139 -6.67 9.10 6.41
C ASN A 139 -7.72 9.75 7.32
#